data_AF-A0A9P0KBM9-F1
#
_entry.id   AF-A0A9P0KBM9-F1
#
_cell.length_a   1.000
_cell.length_b   1.000
_cell.length_c   1.000
_cell.angle_alpha   90.00
_cell.angle_beta   90.00
_cell.angle_gamma   90.00
#
_symmetry.space_group_name_H-M   'P 1'
#
loop_
_entity.id
_entity.type
_entity.pdbx_description
1 polymer ?
#
loop_
_entity_poly.entity_id
_entity_poly.type
_entity_poly.pdbx_seq_one_letter_code
_entity_poly.pdbx_strand_id
1 'polypeptide(L)'
;MVYKRGPYKKHSNLKLYCFLLVAAVLICTVYFIWKQPADNVIEKSALERGSFMPQEFIPKTEPNNKPHPIVREKIVHLDLKGAPPKVFYYDHFFNLISKLGATGVLVEYEDMFPYQDELTNISALNAYSLSEIQTINDLAAKYSLKIIPLIQVTYLFQ
;
A
#
# COMPACT_ATOMS: atom_id res chain seq x y z
N MET A 1 0.41 -54.32 49.40
CA MET A 1 -0.54 -53.18 49.29
C MET A 1 -0.93 -53.03 47.83
N VAL A 2 -2.22 -53.18 47.50
CA VAL A 2 -2.75 -53.09 46.12
C VAL A 2 -3.42 -51.73 45.96
N TYR A 3 -2.87 -50.88 45.09
CA TYR A 3 -3.45 -49.57 44.76
C TYR A 3 -4.52 -49.73 43.68
N LYS A 4 -5.81 -49.54 44.02
CA LYS A 4 -6.91 -49.52 43.05
C LYS A 4 -6.95 -48.16 42.33
N ARG A 5 -6.77 -48.14 41.01
CA ARG A 5 -7.02 -46.93 40.18
C ARG A 5 -8.53 -46.76 39.98
N GLY A 6 -9.05 -45.57 40.31
CA GLY A 6 -10.43 -45.18 40.04
C GLY A 6 -10.70 -44.89 38.56
N PRO A 7 -11.98 -44.84 38.12
CA PRO A 7 -12.33 -44.77 36.71
C PRO A 7 -12.01 -43.39 36.10
N TYR A 8 -11.38 -43.40 34.93
CA TYR A 8 -11.05 -42.21 34.15
C TYR A 8 -12.32 -41.58 33.56
N LYS A 9 -12.60 -40.33 33.92
CA LYS A 9 -13.81 -39.60 33.50
C LYS A 9 -13.68 -39.18 32.03
N LYS A 10 -14.48 -39.79 31.16
CA LYS A 10 -14.51 -39.52 29.71
C LYS A 10 -14.94 -38.06 29.45
N HIS A 11 -14.06 -37.25 28.88
CA HIS A 11 -14.32 -35.87 28.51
C HIS A 11 -15.34 -35.79 27.35
N SER A 12 -16.63 -35.78 27.67
CA SER A 12 -17.76 -35.69 26.72
C SER A 12 -17.86 -34.33 26.02
N ASN A 13 -17.25 -33.29 26.59
CA ASN A 13 -17.44 -31.91 26.12
C ASN A 13 -16.39 -31.47 25.10
N LEU A 14 -15.29 -32.22 24.93
CA LEU A 14 -14.24 -31.83 23.97
C LEU A 14 -14.75 -31.83 22.53
N LYS A 15 -15.55 -32.83 22.16
CA LYS A 15 -16.19 -32.89 20.84
C LYS A 15 -17.17 -31.71 20.63
N LEU A 16 -17.85 -31.30 21.69
CA LEU A 16 -18.76 -30.15 21.65
C LEU A 16 -17.99 -28.84 21.44
N TYR A 17 -16.86 -28.64 22.13
CA TYR A 17 -16.01 -27.47 21.92
C TYR A 17 -15.40 -27.45 20.51
N CYS A 18 -14.95 -28.59 19.99
CA CYS A 18 -14.48 -28.68 18.60
C CYS A 18 -15.57 -28.31 17.60
N PHE A 19 -16.80 -28.80 17.81
CA PHE A 19 -17.93 -28.46 16.95
C PHE A 19 -18.29 -26.96 17.01
N LEU A 20 -18.34 -26.38 18.21
CA LEU A 20 -18.59 -24.94 18.39
C LEU A 20 -17.50 -24.08 17.75
N LEU A 21 -16.24 -24.49 17.83
CA LEU A 21 -15.12 -23.77 17.22
C LEU A 21 -15.21 -23.79 15.69
N VAL A 22 -15.51 -24.95 15.08
CA VAL A 22 -15.71 -25.06 13.63
C VAL A 22 -16.92 -24.23 13.18
N ALA A 23 -18.03 -24.26 13.92
CA ALA A 23 -19.20 -23.43 13.63
C ALA A 23 -18.88 -21.94 13.71
N ALA A 24 -18.13 -21.50 14.73
CA ALA A 24 -17.71 -20.11 14.86
C ALA A 24 -16.83 -19.65 13.69
N VAL A 25 -15.88 -20.47 13.24
CA VAL A 25 -15.04 -20.16 12.08
C VAL A 25 -15.87 -20.03 10.81
N LEU A 26 -16.83 -20.93 10.57
CA LEU A 26 -17.74 -20.85 9.41
C LEU A 26 -18.64 -19.62 9.45
N ILE A 27 -19.15 -19.25 10.63
CA ILE A 27 -19.94 -18.02 10.80
C ILE A 27 -19.06 -16.79 10.53
N CYS A 28 -17.82 -16.79 11.01
CA CYS A 28 -16.87 -15.70 10.76
C CYS A 28 -16.51 -15.58 9.27
N THR A 29 -16.30 -16.68 8.55
CA THR A 29 -15.99 -16.64 7.11
C THR A 29 -17.19 -16.16 6.31
N VAL A 30 -18.40 -16.64 6.62
CA VAL A 30 -19.65 -16.15 5.99
C VAL A 30 -19.86 -14.66 6.29
N TYR A 31 -19.65 -14.23 7.54
CA TYR A 31 -19.72 -12.82 7.91
C TYR A 31 -18.70 -11.98 7.13
N PHE A 32 -17.47 -12.45 6.95
CA PHE A 32 -16.45 -11.73 6.17
C PHE A 32 -16.80 -11.66 4.67
N ILE A 33 -17.42 -12.70 4.11
CA ILE A 33 -17.92 -12.70 2.73
C ILE A 33 -19.09 -11.72 2.60
N TRP A 34 -20.01 -11.66 3.58
CA TRP A 34 -21.10 -10.67 3.61
C TRP A 34 -20.64 -9.25 3.92
N LYS A 35 -19.52 -9.10 4.64
CA LYS A 35 -18.87 -7.82 4.95
C LYS A 35 -17.80 -7.45 3.91
N GLN A 36 -17.85 -8.03 2.71
CA GLN A 36 -17.18 -7.39 1.59
C GLN A 36 -17.91 -6.06 1.34
N PRO A 37 -17.20 -4.92 1.43
CA PRO A 37 -17.81 -3.62 1.27
C PRO A 37 -18.32 -3.57 -0.17
N ALA A 38 -19.64 -3.45 -0.32
CA ALA A 38 -20.25 -3.16 -1.59
C ALA A 38 -19.59 -1.88 -2.14
N ASP A 39 -19.24 -1.91 -3.43
CA ASP A 39 -18.52 -0.89 -4.22
C ASP A 39 -19.20 0.51 -4.25
N ASN A 40 -20.21 0.70 -3.41
CA ASN A 40 -21.21 1.73 -3.37
C ASN A 40 -20.79 2.95 -2.53
N VAL A 41 -19.68 2.85 -1.79
CA VAL A 41 -19.12 3.99 -1.03
C VAL A 41 -18.42 4.96 -1.98
N ILE A 42 -17.81 4.46 -3.06
CA ILE A 42 -17.15 5.30 -4.06
C ILE A 42 -18.19 6.12 -4.83
N GLU A 43 -19.32 5.52 -5.22
CA GLU A 43 -20.37 6.21 -5.98
C GLU A 43 -21.08 7.30 -5.16
N LYS A 44 -21.38 7.03 -3.88
CA LYS A 44 -21.98 8.04 -2.98
C LYS A 44 -21.01 9.19 -2.67
N SER A 45 -19.72 8.89 -2.51
CA SER A 45 -18.69 9.92 -2.28
C SER A 45 -18.38 10.77 -3.52
N ALA A 46 -18.71 10.28 -4.72
CA ALA A 46 -18.55 11.02 -5.97
C ALA A 46 -19.70 12.00 -6.22
N LEU A 47 -20.93 11.63 -5.82
CA LEU A 47 -22.12 12.47 -6.00
C LEU A 47 -22.14 13.68 -5.05
N GLU A 48 -21.66 13.52 -3.80
CA GLU A 48 -21.59 14.64 -2.84
C GLU A 48 -20.43 15.61 -3.10
N ARG A 49 -19.38 15.20 -3.83
CA ARG A 49 -18.27 16.08 -4.23
C ARG A 49 -18.59 17.00 -5.41
N GLY A 50 -19.73 16.79 -6.08
CA GLY A 50 -20.18 17.61 -7.22
C GLY A 50 -20.72 19.00 -6.86
N SER A 51 -20.95 19.30 -5.58
CA SER A 51 -21.60 20.54 -5.13
C SER A 51 -20.66 21.56 -4.46
N PHE A 52 -19.38 21.26 -4.28
CA PHE A 52 -18.41 22.22 -3.74
C PHE A 52 -17.76 23.02 -4.87
N MET A 53 -18.37 24.14 -5.26
CA MET A 53 -17.75 25.12 -6.15
C MET A 53 -16.52 25.71 -5.43
N PRO A 54 -15.28 25.54 -5.94
CA PRO A 54 -14.13 26.22 -5.39
C PRO A 54 -14.32 27.72 -5.61
N GLN A 55 -14.27 28.50 -4.53
CA GLN A 55 -14.21 29.95 -4.62
C GLN A 55 -12.91 30.31 -5.35
N GLU A 56 -13.01 30.75 -6.61
CA GLU A 56 -11.86 31.17 -7.40
C GLU A 56 -11.12 32.28 -6.65
N PHE A 57 -9.90 31.96 -6.19
CA PHE A 57 -8.96 32.96 -5.74
C PHE A 57 -8.49 33.72 -6.97
N ILE A 58 -9.14 34.85 -7.29
CA ILE A 58 -8.70 35.74 -8.37
C ILE A 58 -7.43 36.45 -7.89
N PRO A 59 -6.25 36.15 -8.45
CA PRO A 59 -5.04 36.92 -8.16
C PRO A 59 -5.24 38.31 -8.78
N LYS A 60 -4.95 39.37 -8.03
CA LYS A 60 -4.84 40.72 -8.61
C LYS A 60 -3.71 40.68 -9.65
N THR A 61 -4.07 40.63 -10.93
CA THR A 61 -3.12 40.57 -12.03
C THR A 61 -2.53 41.95 -12.30
N GLU A 62 -1.21 42.06 -12.20
CA GLU A 62 -0.47 43.16 -12.83
C GLU A 62 -0.50 43.01 -14.37
N PRO A 63 -0.68 44.10 -15.13
CA PRO A 63 -0.95 44.02 -16.56
C PRO A 63 0.36 43.95 -17.36
N ASN A 64 1.00 42.78 -17.40
CA ASN A 64 2.13 42.54 -18.32
C ASN A 64 2.52 41.07 -18.54
N ASN A 65 2.27 40.15 -17.60
CA ASN A 65 2.94 38.86 -17.67
C ASN A 65 2.17 37.84 -18.52
N LYS A 66 2.79 37.34 -19.60
CA LYS A 66 2.30 36.17 -20.33
C LYS A 66 2.09 35.03 -19.31
N PRO A 67 0.96 34.31 -19.34
CA PRO A 67 0.71 33.26 -18.35
C PRO A 67 1.75 32.16 -18.51
N HIS A 68 2.70 32.09 -17.57
CA HIS A 68 3.49 30.89 -17.38
C HIS A 68 2.53 29.78 -16.95
N PRO A 69 2.42 28.66 -17.68
CA PRO A 69 1.64 27.52 -17.23
C PRO A 69 2.20 27.11 -15.87
N ILE A 70 1.44 27.29 -14.80
CA ILE A 70 1.83 26.81 -13.48
C ILE A 70 1.66 25.29 -13.52
N VAL A 71 2.71 24.56 -13.90
CA VAL A 71 2.74 23.10 -13.79
C VAL A 71 2.87 22.78 -12.31
N ARG A 72 1.74 22.48 -11.65
CA ARG A 72 1.72 22.00 -10.27
C ARG A 72 1.94 20.49 -10.26
N GLU A 73 3.18 20.06 -10.06
CA GLU A 73 3.47 18.66 -9.79
C GLU A 73 2.82 18.25 -8.45
N LYS A 74 2.12 17.11 -8.44
CA LYS A 74 1.52 16.50 -7.26
C LYS A 74 2.22 15.17 -7.02
N ILE A 75 3.14 15.15 -6.06
CA ILE A 75 4.01 14.00 -5.81
C ILE A 75 3.52 13.26 -4.58
N VAL A 76 3.36 11.94 -4.71
CA VAL A 76 3.12 11.03 -3.58
C VAL A 76 4.47 10.51 -3.10
N HIS A 77 4.74 10.63 -1.80
CA HIS A 77 5.92 10.03 -1.19
C HIS A 77 5.60 8.59 -0.77
N LEU A 78 6.44 7.66 -1.22
CA LEU A 78 6.39 6.25 -0.90
C LEU A 78 7.68 5.85 -0.18
N ASP A 79 7.58 5.63 1.12
CA ASP A 79 8.64 5.10 1.97
C ASP A 79 8.57 3.56 1.97
N LEU A 80 9.64 2.91 1.54
CA LEU A 80 9.74 1.45 1.43
C LEU A 80 10.43 0.80 2.63
N LYS A 81 11.03 1.59 3.52
CA LYS A 81 11.98 1.14 4.54
C LYS A 81 11.50 -0.12 5.27
N GLY A 82 12.30 -1.19 5.16
CA GLY A 82 12.05 -2.49 5.81
C GLY A 82 10.86 -3.31 5.29
N ALA A 83 9.90 -2.72 4.57
CA ALA A 83 8.65 -3.38 4.19
C ALA A 83 8.16 -2.95 2.79
N PRO A 84 8.88 -3.32 1.71
CA PRO A 84 8.52 -2.97 0.36
C PRO A 84 7.22 -3.68 -0.04
N PRO A 85 6.24 -2.99 -0.66
CA PRO A 85 5.06 -3.63 -1.22
C PRO A 85 5.41 -4.64 -2.32
N LYS A 86 4.58 -5.65 -2.52
CA LYS A 86 4.77 -6.58 -3.65
C LYS A 86 4.56 -5.86 -4.98
N VAL A 87 5.33 -6.21 -6.01
CA VAL A 87 5.29 -5.55 -7.33
C VAL A 87 3.88 -5.45 -7.91
N PHE A 88 3.07 -6.50 -7.82
CA PHE A 88 1.70 -6.48 -8.35
C PHE A 88 0.78 -5.43 -7.69
N TYR A 89 1.09 -5.01 -6.46
CA TYR A 89 0.30 -4.01 -5.75
C TYR A 89 0.41 -2.62 -6.38
N TYR A 90 1.54 -2.34 -7.03
CA TYR A 90 1.78 -1.05 -7.69
C TYR A 90 0.81 -0.76 -8.82
N ASP A 91 0.31 -1.77 -9.54
CA ASP A 91 -0.68 -1.57 -10.60
C ASP A 91 -1.96 -0.93 -10.04
N HIS A 92 -2.46 -1.48 -8.93
CA HIS A 92 -3.62 -0.93 -8.23
C HIS A 92 -3.32 0.43 -7.59
N PHE A 93 -2.19 0.55 -6.90
CA PHE A 93 -1.80 1.78 -6.19
C PHE A 93 -1.60 2.96 -7.15
N PHE A 94 -0.87 2.78 -8.25
CA PHE A 94 -0.61 3.81 -9.24
C PHE A 94 -1.88 4.26 -9.97
N ASN A 95 -2.77 3.31 -10.31
CA ASN A 95 -4.09 3.64 -10.83
C ASN A 95 -4.88 4.55 -9.87
N LEU A 96 -4.87 4.22 -8.57
CA LEU A 96 -5.58 4.99 -7.55
C LEU A 96 -5.02 6.41 -7.44
N ILE A 97 -3.72 6.57 -7.22
CA ILE A 97 -3.13 7.91 -7.00
C ILE A 97 -3.14 8.77 -8.27
N SER A 98 -3.04 8.16 -9.45
CA SER A 98 -3.19 8.85 -10.74
C SER A 98 -4.61 9.42 -10.89
N LYS A 99 -5.65 8.65 -10.53
CA LYS A 99 -7.05 9.14 -10.48
C LYS A 99 -7.28 10.24 -9.45
N LEU A 100 -6.51 10.25 -8.36
CA LEU A 100 -6.50 11.34 -7.38
C LEU A 100 -5.69 12.56 -7.87
N GLY A 101 -5.08 12.47 -9.04
CA GLY A 101 -4.39 13.55 -9.73
C GLY A 101 -2.91 13.65 -9.37
N ALA A 102 -2.27 12.62 -8.83
CA ALA A 102 -0.82 12.59 -8.71
C ALA A 102 -0.17 12.65 -10.10
N THR A 103 0.97 13.33 -10.21
CA THR A 103 1.78 13.43 -11.43
C THR A 103 3.10 12.66 -11.29
N GLY A 104 3.43 12.22 -10.08
CA GLY A 104 4.63 11.45 -9.82
C GLY A 104 4.65 10.83 -8.43
N VAL A 105 5.66 10.00 -8.22
CA VAL A 105 5.91 9.26 -6.98
C VAL A 105 7.38 9.42 -6.61
N LEU A 106 7.64 9.95 -5.42
CA LEU A 106 8.95 9.96 -4.80
C LEU A 106 9.11 8.64 -4.06
N VAL A 107 10.04 7.79 -4.50
CA VAL A 107 10.26 6.45 -3.93
C VAL A 107 11.54 6.47 -3.11
N GLU A 108 11.38 6.35 -1.80
CA GLU A 108 12.48 6.24 -0.86
C GLU A 108 12.83 4.78 -0.65
N TYR A 109 13.99 4.38 -1.16
CA TYR A 109 14.39 2.97 -1.20
C TYR A 109 15.14 2.50 0.04
N GLU A 110 15.97 3.34 0.68
CA GLU A 110 16.89 2.92 1.75
C GLU A 110 17.64 1.61 1.45
N ASP A 111 17.34 0.54 2.21
CA ASP A 111 17.87 -0.82 2.10
C ASP A 111 17.08 -1.71 1.12
N MET A 112 16.00 -1.20 0.51
CA MET A 112 15.17 -1.90 -0.49
C MET A 112 15.65 -1.71 -1.93
N PHE A 113 16.71 -0.92 -2.14
CA PHE A 113 17.36 -0.80 -3.44
C PHE A 113 18.28 -2.01 -3.68
N PRO A 114 18.29 -2.63 -4.88
CA PRO A 114 19.25 -3.68 -5.24
C PRO A 114 20.62 -3.09 -5.51
N TYR A 115 21.37 -2.80 -4.46
CA TYR A 115 22.77 -2.44 -4.60
C TYR A 115 23.57 -3.63 -5.13
N GLN A 116 24.60 -3.33 -5.93
CA GLN A 116 25.47 -4.32 -6.56
C GLN A 116 26.91 -4.18 -6.06
N ASP A 117 27.74 -5.16 -6.41
CA ASP A 117 29.16 -5.19 -6.12
C ASP A 117 29.45 -5.03 -4.62
N GLU A 118 30.33 -4.09 -4.26
CA GLU A 118 30.78 -3.80 -2.90
C GLU A 118 29.64 -3.36 -1.95
N LEU A 119 28.49 -2.95 -2.52
CA LEU A 119 27.32 -2.49 -1.77
C LEU A 119 26.23 -3.57 -1.66
N THR A 120 26.45 -4.77 -2.16
CA THR A 120 25.42 -5.85 -2.09
C THR A 120 24.98 -6.13 -0.65
N ASN A 121 25.89 -6.00 0.32
CA ASN A 121 25.66 -6.25 1.74
C ASN A 121 24.77 -5.21 2.46
N ILE A 122 24.53 -4.04 1.85
CA ILE A 122 23.64 -3.02 2.43
C ILE A 122 22.18 -3.16 1.95
N SER A 123 21.91 -4.03 0.98
CA SER A 123 20.55 -4.37 0.58
C SER A 123 19.93 -5.33 1.58
N ALA A 124 18.66 -5.12 1.94
CA ALA A 124 17.92 -6.08 2.72
C ALA A 124 17.63 -7.36 1.91
N LEU A 125 17.39 -8.47 2.61
CA LEU A 125 17.11 -9.77 1.98
C LEU A 125 15.81 -9.78 1.15
N ASN A 126 14.90 -8.86 1.43
CA ASN A 126 13.64 -8.65 0.73
C ASN A 126 13.63 -7.40 -0.16
N ALA A 127 14.81 -6.84 -0.48
CA ALA A 127 14.94 -5.75 -1.43
C ALA A 127 14.43 -6.16 -2.82
N TYR A 128 14.03 -5.18 -3.63
CA TYR A 128 13.63 -5.44 -5.00
C TYR A 128 14.82 -5.90 -5.84
N SER A 129 14.60 -6.80 -6.77
CA SER A 129 15.53 -7.06 -7.88
C SER A 129 15.46 -5.95 -8.94
N LEU A 130 16.47 -5.88 -9.82
CA LEU A 130 16.46 -4.94 -10.95
C LEU A 130 15.25 -5.11 -11.86
N SER A 131 14.83 -6.35 -12.14
CA SER A 131 13.65 -6.63 -12.97
C SER A 131 12.36 -6.16 -12.29
N GLU A 132 12.28 -6.25 -10.97
CA GLU A 132 11.15 -5.73 -10.22
C GLU A 132 11.11 -4.20 -10.25
N ILE A 133 12.26 -3.52 -10.10
CA ILE A 133 12.35 -2.06 -10.28
C ILE A 133 11.91 -1.65 -11.68
N GLN A 134 12.36 -2.36 -12.71
CA GLN A 134 11.93 -2.09 -14.09
C GLN A 134 10.41 -2.23 -14.23
N THR A 135 9.84 -3.29 -13.65
CA THR A 135 8.39 -3.52 -13.66
C THR A 135 7.64 -2.37 -12.95
N ILE A 136 8.16 -1.90 -11.81
CA ILE A 136 7.59 -0.75 -11.08
C ILE A 136 7.62 0.51 -11.95
N ASN A 137 8.73 0.77 -12.65
CA ASN A 137 8.85 1.91 -13.56
C ASN A 137 7.86 1.82 -14.73
N ASP A 138 7.71 0.64 -15.34
CA ASP A 138 6.79 0.40 -16.46
C ASP A 138 5.32 0.60 -16.01
N LEU A 139 4.97 0.13 -14.80
CA LEU A 139 3.66 0.36 -14.19
C LEU A 139 3.42 1.85 -13.93
N ALA A 140 4.41 2.59 -13.44
CA ALA A 140 4.26 4.03 -13.22
C ALA A 140 4.03 4.78 -14.54
N ALA A 141 4.80 4.43 -15.58
CA ALA A 141 4.65 5.00 -16.92
C ALA A 141 3.26 4.72 -17.52
N LYS A 142 2.73 3.50 -17.33
CA LYS A 142 1.35 3.13 -17.72
C LYS A 142 0.30 4.08 -17.16
N TYR A 143 0.51 4.62 -15.95
CA TYR A 143 -0.42 5.55 -15.28
C TYR A 143 0.00 7.03 -15.38
N SER A 144 0.94 7.36 -16.28
CA SER A 144 1.49 8.71 -16.47
C SER A 144 2.08 9.32 -15.19
N LEU A 145 2.67 8.47 -14.34
CA LEU A 145 3.36 8.89 -13.13
C LEU A 145 4.88 8.89 -13.35
N LYS A 146 5.53 9.98 -12.99
CA LYS A 146 6.99 10.06 -12.93
C LYS A 146 7.52 9.40 -11.65
N ILE A 147 8.40 8.42 -11.76
CA ILE A 147 9.18 7.92 -10.60
C ILE A 147 10.35 8.86 -10.35
N ILE A 148 10.52 9.27 -9.09
CA ILE A 148 11.66 10.03 -8.60
C ILE A 148 12.32 9.16 -7.52
N PRO A 149 13.48 8.54 -7.80
CA PRO A 149 14.18 7.74 -6.81
C PRO A 149 14.84 8.64 -5.76
N LEU A 150 14.64 8.32 -4.48
CA LEU A 150 15.37 8.88 -3.35
C LEU A 150 16.27 7.78 -2.78
N ILE A 151 17.57 7.96 -2.99
CA ILE A 151 18.63 7.08 -2.50
C ILE A 151 19.51 7.91 -1.57
N GLN A 152 19.63 7.49 -0.33
CA GLN A 152 20.43 8.19 0.67
C GLN A 152 21.91 7.79 0.54
N VAL A 153 22.80 8.78 0.43
CA VAL A 153 24.25 8.57 0.21
C VAL A 153 25.12 8.91 1.43
N THR A 154 24.61 8.75 2.65
CA THR A 154 25.19 9.34 3.87
C THR A 154 26.53 8.76 4.35
N TYR A 155 27.12 7.74 3.71
CA TYR A 155 28.40 7.18 4.16
C TYR A 155 29.60 7.72 3.37
N LEU A 156 29.93 9.00 3.56
CA LEU A 156 31.26 9.52 3.24
C LEU A 156 31.66 10.53 4.33
N PHE A 157 32.90 10.41 4.81
CA PHE A 157 33.49 11.04 6.00
C PHE A 157 33.31 10.26 7.31
N GLN A 158 33.97 9.12 7.41
CA GLN A 158 34.62 8.72 8.66
C GLN A 158 36.01 8.16 8.38
#